data_AF-A0A257TMV4-F1
#
_entry.id   AF-A0A257TMV4-F1
#
_cell.length_a   1.000
_cell.length_b   1.000
_cell.length_c   1.000
_cell.angle_alpha   90.00
_cell.angle_beta   90.00
_cell.angle_gamma   90.00
#
_symmetry.space_group_name_H-M   'P 1'
#
loop_
_entity.id
_entity.type
_entity.pdbx_description
1 polymer ?
#
loop_
_entity_poly.entity_id
_entity_poly.type
_entity_poly.pdbx_seq_one_letter_code
_entity_poly.pdbx_strand_id
1 'polypeptide(L)'
;MQGGGGQGYYPRRSPMTTFEQLTDFLVSLGTDKVPHTNEVFLAHLIGVYRDLESWGCDDELCRAGLFHSIYGTERFQRFSLPLARRGEIHDLIGPRAERLAFLNCLMDRASFDRAAYGAGESYRIVDRVTGEGIDLSRAEFDDLCRVHLCDWLEQVPRSKEWDYRRPVYRRLA
;
A
#
# COMPACT_ATOMS: atom_id res chain seq x y z
N MET A 1 -27.45 50.31 16.13
CA MET A 1 -27.15 48.89 16.39
C MET A 1 -26.80 48.24 15.06
N GLN A 2 -25.51 48.02 14.80
CA GLN A 2 -25.01 47.31 13.61
C GLN A 2 -24.65 45.89 14.03
N GLY A 3 -25.35 44.89 13.49
CA GLY A 3 -25.05 43.48 13.70
C GLY A 3 -24.10 43.00 12.61
N GLY A 4 -22.84 42.72 12.99
CA GLY A 4 -21.84 42.13 12.12
C GLY A 4 -22.10 40.64 11.91
N GLY A 5 -22.35 40.26 10.65
CA GLY A 5 -22.38 38.85 10.23
C GLY A 5 -20.96 38.31 10.11
N GLY A 6 -20.56 37.46 11.05
CA GLY A 6 -19.33 36.69 10.94
C GLY A 6 -19.45 35.66 9.82
N GLN A 7 -18.79 35.88 8.69
CA GLN A 7 -18.56 34.85 7.70
C GLN A 7 -17.49 33.88 8.25
N GLY A 8 -17.92 32.68 8.64
CA GLY A 8 -17.02 31.60 9.00
C GLY A 8 -16.13 31.24 7.82
N TYR A 9 -14.81 31.36 8.01
CA TYR A 9 -13.82 30.86 7.07
C TYR A 9 -13.82 29.32 7.13
N TYR A 10 -14.47 28.67 6.17
CA TYR A 10 -14.24 27.25 5.91
C TYR A 10 -12.97 27.13 5.08
N PRO A 11 -11.88 26.52 5.60
CA PRO A 11 -10.70 26.29 4.78
C PRO A 11 -11.09 25.42 3.58
N ARG A 12 -10.75 25.88 2.37
CA ARG A 12 -10.86 25.06 1.16
C ARG A 12 -10.01 23.81 1.38
N ARG A 13 -10.62 22.63 1.44
CA ARG A 13 -9.89 21.36 1.27
C ARG A 13 -9.14 21.44 -0.06
N SER A 14 -7.83 21.25 -0.04
CA SER A 14 -7.05 21.08 -1.26
C SER A 14 -7.70 19.96 -2.10
N PRO A 15 -7.80 20.12 -3.43
CA PRO A 15 -8.35 19.07 -4.29
C PRO A 15 -7.52 17.80 -4.10
N MET A 16 -8.19 16.68 -3.86
CA MET A 16 -7.53 15.38 -3.73
C MET A 16 -6.85 15.01 -5.05
N THR A 17 -5.62 14.47 -4.97
CA THR A 17 -4.89 13.94 -6.14
C THR A 17 -5.75 12.94 -6.90
N THR A 18 -5.90 13.12 -8.20
CA THR A 18 -6.72 12.26 -9.06
C THR A 18 -5.99 10.95 -9.40
N PHE A 19 -6.72 9.92 -9.79
CA PHE A 19 -6.13 8.65 -10.25
C PHE A 19 -5.15 8.86 -11.42
N GLU A 20 -5.48 9.74 -12.36
CA GLU A 20 -4.63 10.10 -13.50
C GLU A 20 -3.29 10.69 -13.05
N GLN A 21 -3.31 11.65 -12.11
CA GLN A 21 -2.09 12.24 -11.55
C GLN A 21 -1.22 11.20 -10.84
N LEU A 22 -1.84 10.24 -10.15
CA LEU A 22 -1.12 9.14 -9.50
C LEU A 22 -0.46 8.20 -10.50
N THR A 23 -1.16 7.82 -11.57
CA THR A 23 -0.61 6.95 -12.61
C THR A 23 0.45 7.66 -13.44
N ASP A 24 0.28 8.95 -13.75
CA ASP A 24 1.27 9.75 -14.46
C ASP A 24 2.57 9.86 -13.67
N PHE A 25 2.45 10.03 -12.35
CA PHE A 25 3.61 10.00 -11.46
C PHE A 25 4.36 8.66 -11.57
N LEU A 26 3.66 7.53 -11.50
CA LEU A 26 4.27 6.20 -11.62
C LEU A 26 4.89 5.95 -13.00
N VAL A 27 4.28 6.45 -14.08
CA VAL A 27 4.84 6.43 -15.44
C VAL A 27 6.12 7.27 -15.51
N SER A 28 6.15 8.43 -14.85
CA SER A 28 7.34 9.30 -14.80
C SER A 28 8.53 8.62 -14.13
N LEU A 29 8.28 7.66 -13.23
CA LEU A 29 9.29 6.82 -12.59
C LEU A 29 9.71 5.59 -13.45
N GLY A 30 9.08 5.38 -14.62
CA GLY A 30 9.39 4.28 -15.53
C GLY A 30 8.79 2.93 -15.14
N THR A 31 7.81 2.91 -14.24
CA THR A 31 7.16 1.66 -13.78
C THR A 31 6.41 0.93 -14.90
N ASP A 32 6.04 1.64 -15.97
CA ASP A 32 5.43 1.11 -17.20
C ASP A 32 6.40 0.24 -18.02
N LYS A 33 7.70 0.26 -17.71
CA LYS A 33 8.74 -0.47 -18.43
C LYS A 33 9.39 -1.58 -17.61
N VAL A 34 9.05 -1.70 -16.33
CA VAL A 34 9.62 -2.70 -15.42
C VAL A 34 8.85 -4.02 -15.56
N PRO A 35 9.47 -5.15 -15.95
CA PRO A 35 8.78 -6.43 -16.01
C PRO A 35 8.35 -6.92 -14.62
N HIS A 36 7.12 -7.42 -14.49
CA HIS A 36 6.54 -7.94 -13.26
C HIS A 36 5.48 -9.02 -13.54
N THR A 37 5.67 -10.23 -13.02
CA THR A 37 4.76 -11.39 -13.17
C THR A 37 4.06 -11.51 -14.55
N ASN A 38 4.85 -11.67 -15.61
CA ASN A 38 4.39 -11.78 -17.01
C ASN A 38 3.63 -10.55 -17.57
N GLU A 39 3.68 -9.41 -16.87
CA GLU A 39 3.17 -8.09 -17.29
C GLU A 39 4.21 -7.00 -16.96
N VAL A 40 3.81 -5.72 -17.01
CA VAL A 40 4.60 -4.59 -16.53
C VAL A 40 4.15 -4.16 -15.13
N PHE A 41 5.08 -3.63 -14.34
CA PHE A 41 4.84 -3.29 -12.93
C PHE A 41 3.69 -2.31 -12.75
N LEU A 42 3.58 -1.28 -13.61
CA LEU A 42 2.44 -0.35 -13.56
C LEU A 42 1.09 -1.06 -13.73
N ALA A 43 0.97 -2.04 -14.63
CA ALA A 43 -0.28 -2.75 -14.86
C ALA A 43 -0.72 -3.52 -13.61
N HIS A 44 0.22 -4.19 -12.94
CA HIS A 44 -0.01 -4.85 -11.65
C HIS A 44 -0.43 -3.86 -10.56
N LEU A 45 0.25 -2.71 -10.43
CA LEU A 45 -0.12 -1.69 -9.43
C LEU A 45 -1.56 -1.18 -9.65
N ILE A 46 -1.95 -0.97 -10.90
CA ILE A 46 -3.33 -0.59 -11.26
C ILE A 46 -4.31 -1.72 -10.95
N GLY A 47 -3.94 -2.99 -11.22
CA GLY A 47 -4.75 -4.16 -10.87
C GLY A 47 -5.07 -4.21 -9.37
N VAL A 48 -4.05 -4.05 -8.51
CA VAL A 48 -4.22 -4.04 -7.05
C VAL A 48 -5.12 -2.89 -6.59
N TYR A 49 -4.97 -1.70 -7.18
CA TYR A 49 -5.86 -0.57 -6.92
C TYR A 49 -7.32 -0.92 -7.23
N ARG A 50 -7.57 -1.53 -8.39
CA ARG A 50 -8.93 -1.88 -8.85
C ARG A 50 -9.54 -3.02 -8.04
N ASP A 51 -8.74 -3.98 -7.61
CA ASP A 51 -9.20 -5.05 -6.72
C ASP A 51 -9.68 -4.47 -5.39
N LEU A 52 -8.88 -3.59 -4.75
CA LEU A 52 -9.27 -2.92 -3.50
C LEU A 52 -10.54 -2.06 -3.67
N GLU A 53 -10.64 -1.29 -4.76
CA GLU A 53 -11.83 -0.50 -5.10
C GLU A 53 -13.06 -1.41 -5.24
N SER A 54 -12.92 -2.54 -5.94
CA SER A 54 -14.01 -3.51 -6.11
C SER A 54 -14.44 -4.20 -4.81
N TRP A 55 -13.55 -4.28 -3.83
CA TRP A 55 -13.83 -4.79 -2.48
C TRP A 55 -14.52 -3.75 -1.59
N GLY A 56 -14.77 -2.54 -2.10
CA GLY A 56 -15.40 -1.45 -1.36
C GLY A 56 -14.46 -0.77 -0.37
N CYS A 57 -13.15 -0.87 -0.58
CA CYS A 57 -12.16 -0.16 0.23
C CYS A 57 -12.22 1.35 -0.02
N ASP A 58 -11.81 2.15 0.97
CA ASP A 58 -11.74 3.60 0.83
C ASP A 58 -10.59 4.06 -0.11
N ASP A 59 -10.67 5.32 -0.56
CA ASP A 59 -9.70 5.91 -1.48
C ASP A 59 -8.26 5.85 -0.96
N GLU A 60 -8.03 6.02 0.34
CA GLU A 60 -6.68 5.98 0.92
C GLU A 60 -6.10 4.56 0.86
N LEU A 61 -6.90 3.53 1.15
CA LEU A 61 -6.46 2.14 1.05
C LEU A 61 -6.22 1.74 -0.41
N CYS A 62 -7.05 2.18 -1.35
CA CYS A 62 -6.81 1.95 -2.77
C CYS A 62 -5.49 2.60 -3.23
N ARG A 63 -5.21 3.84 -2.80
CA ARG A 63 -3.92 4.50 -3.05
C ARG A 63 -2.75 3.76 -2.41
N ALA A 64 -2.92 3.22 -1.21
CA ALA A 64 -1.91 2.36 -0.59
C ALA A 64 -1.60 1.15 -1.48
N GLY A 65 -2.63 0.50 -2.04
CA GLY A 65 -2.48 -0.58 -3.01
C GLY A 65 -1.72 -0.17 -4.27
N LEU A 66 -2.06 0.98 -4.85
CA LEU A 66 -1.38 1.51 -6.05
C LEU A 66 0.12 1.77 -5.81
N PHE A 67 0.52 2.07 -4.56
CA PHE A 67 1.90 2.38 -4.19
C PHE A 67 2.55 1.29 -3.32
N HIS A 68 1.91 0.15 -3.11
CA HIS A 68 2.26 -0.79 -2.04
C HIS A 68 3.72 -1.30 -2.12
N SER A 69 4.28 -1.36 -3.33
CA SER A 69 5.64 -1.83 -3.60
C SER A 69 6.61 -0.73 -4.04
N ILE A 70 6.28 0.56 -3.84
CA ILE A 70 7.04 1.70 -4.37
C ILE A 70 8.50 1.77 -3.88
N TYR A 71 8.78 1.34 -2.65
CA TYR A 71 10.15 1.32 -2.08
C TYR A 71 10.85 -0.03 -2.28
N GLY A 72 10.26 -0.94 -3.04
CA GLY A 72 10.74 -2.32 -3.20
C GLY A 72 10.45 -3.19 -1.98
N THR A 73 10.09 -4.45 -2.22
CA THR A 73 9.69 -5.42 -1.18
C THR A 73 10.76 -6.49 -0.99
N GLU A 74 10.63 -7.31 0.06
CA GLU A 74 11.51 -8.46 0.29
C GLU A 74 11.67 -9.38 -0.95
N ARG A 75 10.61 -9.55 -1.76
CA ARG A 75 10.63 -10.39 -2.97
C ARG A 75 10.79 -9.63 -4.28
N PHE A 76 10.68 -8.31 -4.30
CA PHE A 76 10.72 -7.50 -5.51
C PHE A 76 11.59 -6.25 -5.33
N GLN A 77 12.76 -6.26 -5.97
CA GLN A 77 13.75 -5.18 -5.91
C GLN A 77 14.13 -4.61 -7.28
N ARG A 78 13.47 -5.03 -8.38
CA ARG A 78 13.75 -4.51 -9.74
C ARG A 78 13.38 -3.04 -9.88
N PHE A 79 12.46 -2.57 -9.05
CA PHE A 79 12.13 -1.17 -8.85
C PHE A 79 12.15 -0.87 -7.35
N SER A 80 12.75 0.26 -6.98
CA SER A 80 12.73 0.78 -5.62
C SER A 80 13.01 2.28 -5.66
N LEU A 81 12.05 3.07 -5.20
CA LEU A 81 12.25 4.50 -4.99
C LEU A 81 13.08 4.70 -3.71
N PRO A 82 14.10 5.59 -3.70
CA PRO A 82 14.88 5.86 -2.49
C PRO A 82 14.00 6.39 -1.34
N LEU A 83 14.22 5.88 -0.12
CA LEU A 83 13.47 6.31 1.08
C LEU A 83 13.62 7.81 1.39
N ALA A 84 14.65 8.47 0.86
CA ALA A 84 14.79 9.93 0.94
C ALA A 84 13.62 10.69 0.26
N ARG A 85 12.88 10.04 -0.65
CA ARG A 85 11.72 10.60 -1.34
C ARG A 85 10.39 10.27 -0.66
N ARG A 86 10.38 9.69 0.55
CA ARG A 86 9.14 9.35 1.26
C ARG A 86 8.21 10.55 1.47
N GLY A 87 8.76 11.73 1.75
CA GLY A 87 7.96 12.95 1.91
C GLY A 87 7.16 13.31 0.66
N GLU A 88 7.71 13.09 -0.53
CA GLU A 88 7.02 13.31 -1.80
C GLU A 88 5.84 12.36 -1.97
N ILE A 89 6.02 11.07 -1.64
CA ILE A 89 4.93 10.08 -1.70
C ILE A 89 3.87 10.41 -0.66
N HIS A 90 4.27 10.76 0.56
CA HIS A 90 3.38 11.15 1.64
C HIS A 90 2.45 12.29 1.22
N ASP A 91 3.00 13.33 0.61
CA ASP A 91 2.23 14.49 0.17
C ASP A 91 1.33 14.16 -1.03
N LEU A 92 1.76 13.24 -1.90
CA LEU A 92 1.03 12.83 -3.09
C LEU A 92 -0.20 11.96 -2.78
N ILE A 93 -0.04 10.94 -1.93
CA ILE A 93 -1.05 9.89 -1.71
C ILE A 93 -1.77 10.01 -0.37
N GLY A 94 -1.22 10.78 0.56
CA GLY A 94 -1.72 10.98 1.91
C GLY A 94 -0.97 10.14 2.96
N PRO A 95 -1.00 10.57 4.23
CA PRO A 95 -0.22 9.97 5.32
C PRO A 95 -0.53 8.50 5.57
N ARG A 96 -1.82 8.12 5.59
CA ARG A 96 -2.23 6.73 5.84
C ARG A 96 -1.80 5.82 4.70
N ALA A 97 -2.03 6.25 3.46
CA ALA A 97 -1.68 5.49 2.27
C ALA A 97 -0.16 5.26 2.17
N GLU A 98 0.64 6.31 2.40
CA GLU A 98 2.11 6.19 2.40
C GLU A 98 2.61 5.28 3.51
N ARG A 99 2.03 5.39 4.71
CA ARG A 99 2.40 4.52 5.83
C ARG A 99 2.14 3.04 5.53
N LEU A 100 1.00 2.70 4.94
CA LEU A 100 0.70 1.32 4.55
C LEU A 100 1.65 0.81 3.45
N ALA A 101 1.96 1.64 2.44
CA ALA A 101 2.95 1.31 1.42
C ALA A 101 4.36 1.10 2.01
N PHE A 102 4.77 1.94 2.95
CA PHE A 102 6.03 1.80 3.69
C PHE A 102 6.09 0.47 4.45
N LEU A 103 5.04 0.14 5.22
CA LEU A 103 4.96 -1.11 5.97
C LEU A 103 5.04 -2.33 5.05
N ASN A 104 4.34 -2.32 3.91
CA ASN A 104 4.42 -3.40 2.92
C ASN A 104 5.83 -3.58 2.33
N CYS A 105 6.52 -2.47 2.05
CA CYS A 105 7.86 -2.51 1.47
C CYS A 105 8.93 -3.01 2.46
N LEU A 106 8.83 -2.57 3.73
CA LEU A 106 9.90 -2.75 4.71
C LEU A 106 9.65 -3.89 5.69
N MET A 107 8.50 -4.56 5.66
CA MET A 107 8.30 -5.71 6.54
C MET A 107 9.24 -6.88 6.21
N ASP A 108 9.71 -7.53 7.26
CA ASP A 108 10.10 -8.94 7.21
C ASP A 108 8.82 -9.78 7.09
N ARG A 109 8.69 -10.50 5.98
CA ARG A 109 7.46 -11.23 5.66
C ARG A 109 7.17 -12.35 6.65
N ALA A 110 8.21 -12.96 7.24
CA ALA A 110 8.03 -14.00 8.25
C ALA A 110 7.41 -13.44 9.55
N SER A 111 7.73 -12.20 9.93
CA SER A 111 7.12 -11.53 11.07
C SER A 111 5.65 -11.21 10.84
N PHE A 112 5.29 -10.78 9.63
CA PHE A 112 3.90 -10.56 9.24
C PHE A 112 3.10 -11.87 9.24
N ASP A 113 3.68 -12.97 8.73
CA ASP A 113 3.07 -14.30 8.79
C ASP A 113 2.79 -14.73 10.23
N ARG A 114 3.75 -14.55 11.14
CA ARG A 114 3.56 -14.84 12.57
C ARG A 114 2.44 -14.01 13.17
N ALA A 115 2.37 -12.72 12.87
CA ALA A 115 1.30 -11.84 13.33
C ALA A 115 -0.08 -12.29 12.84
N ALA A 116 -0.19 -12.82 11.62
CA ALA A 116 -1.44 -13.38 11.08
C ALA A 116 -1.89 -14.69 11.77
N TYR A 117 -0.96 -15.45 12.37
CA TYR A 117 -1.29 -16.65 13.16
C TYR A 117 -1.48 -16.39 14.66
N GLY A 118 -0.81 -15.38 15.21
CA GLY A 118 -0.94 -14.99 16.61
C GLY A 118 -2.33 -14.41 16.84
N ALA A 119 -3.12 -15.00 17.75
CA ALA A 119 -4.54 -14.71 17.98
C ALA A 119 -4.86 -13.31 18.56
N GLY A 120 -4.21 -12.25 18.05
CA GLY A 120 -4.45 -10.85 18.42
C GLY A 120 -3.68 -10.35 19.65
N GLU A 121 -2.64 -11.06 20.11
CA GLU A 121 -1.84 -10.64 21.28
C GLU A 121 -0.86 -9.50 20.95
N SER A 122 -0.36 -9.40 19.72
CA SER A 122 0.36 -8.23 19.20
C SER A 122 0.39 -8.22 17.66
N TYR A 123 0.11 -7.07 17.03
CA TYR A 123 0.32 -6.87 15.58
C TYR A 123 1.72 -6.28 15.34
N ARG A 124 2.74 -6.97 15.83
CA ARG A 124 4.12 -6.52 15.71
C ARG A 124 4.78 -7.19 14.51
N ILE A 125 5.31 -6.39 13.60
CA ILE A 125 6.17 -6.85 12.50
C ILE A 125 7.61 -6.37 12.72
N VAL A 126 8.56 -6.88 11.95
CA VAL A 126 9.95 -6.46 11.97
C VAL A 126 10.25 -5.67 10.71
N ASP A 127 10.93 -4.54 10.85
CA ASP A 127 11.54 -3.81 9.74
C ASP A 127 12.74 -4.61 9.22
N ARG A 128 12.71 -5.04 7.97
CA ARG A 128 13.76 -5.87 7.34
C ARG A 128 15.07 -5.14 7.10
N VAL A 129 15.08 -3.80 7.19
CA VAL A 129 16.26 -2.96 6.99
C VAL A 129 16.93 -2.67 8.32
N THR A 130 16.17 -2.26 9.34
CA THR A 130 16.73 -1.89 10.65
C THR A 130 16.77 -3.05 11.65
N GLY A 131 15.94 -4.07 11.45
CA GLY A 131 15.72 -5.17 12.40
C GLY A 131 14.81 -4.78 13.58
N GLU A 132 14.30 -3.56 13.61
CA GLU A 132 13.46 -3.06 14.71
C GLU A 132 12.03 -3.58 14.60
N GLY A 133 11.35 -3.73 15.74
CA GLY A 133 9.94 -4.09 15.76
C GLY A 133 9.04 -2.87 15.56
N ILE A 134 8.07 -2.99 14.67
CA ILE A 134 7.03 -1.98 14.41
C ILE A 134 5.71 -2.54 14.95
N ASP A 135 5.10 -1.81 15.89
CA ASP A 135 3.76 -2.15 16.40
C ASP A 135 2.69 -1.50 15.52
N LEU A 136 1.69 -2.29 15.12
CA LEU A 136 0.54 -1.85 14.33
C LEU A 136 -0.71 -1.84 15.22
N SER A 137 -1.61 -0.90 14.95
CA SER A 137 -2.99 -1.01 15.38
C SER A 137 -3.70 -2.14 14.62
N ARG A 138 -4.81 -2.63 15.17
CA ARG A 138 -5.68 -3.58 14.45
C ARG A 138 -6.08 -3.08 13.08
N ALA A 139 -6.48 -1.80 12.96
CA ALA A 139 -6.93 -1.23 11.70
C ALA A 139 -5.82 -1.24 10.64
N GLU A 140 -4.59 -0.86 11.01
CA GLU A 140 -3.45 -0.90 10.09
C GLU A 140 -3.10 -2.33 9.68
N PHE A 141 -3.17 -3.28 10.62
CA PHE A 141 -2.93 -4.67 10.32
C PHE A 141 -3.98 -5.22 9.34
N ASP A 142 -5.27 -4.94 9.58
CA ASP A 142 -6.37 -5.37 8.71
C ASP A 142 -6.23 -4.75 7.30
N ASP A 143 -5.87 -3.47 7.21
CA ASP A 143 -5.61 -2.80 5.92
C ASP A 143 -4.41 -3.40 5.19
N LEU A 144 -3.34 -3.70 5.92
CA LEU A 144 -2.16 -4.36 5.37
C LEU A 144 -2.47 -5.79 4.90
N CYS A 145 -3.35 -6.52 5.60
CA CYS A 145 -3.87 -7.82 5.16
C CYS A 145 -4.60 -7.70 3.82
N ARG A 146 -5.49 -6.70 3.67
CA ARG A 146 -6.22 -6.44 2.42
C ARG A 146 -5.28 -6.14 1.27
N VAL A 147 -4.30 -5.24 1.46
CA VAL A 147 -3.29 -4.93 0.43
C VAL A 147 -2.52 -6.19 0.03
N HIS A 148 -2.06 -7.00 0.99
CA HIS A 148 -1.35 -8.24 0.68
C HIS A 148 -2.18 -9.30 -0.02
N LEU A 149 -3.47 -9.37 0.30
CA LEU A 149 -4.40 -10.27 -0.38
C LEU A 149 -4.61 -9.85 -1.82
N CYS A 150 -4.90 -8.56 -2.07
CA CYS A 150 -5.05 -8.04 -3.42
C CYS A 150 -3.76 -8.17 -4.23
N ASP A 151 -2.59 -7.82 -3.67
CA ASP A 151 -1.27 -8.04 -4.29
C ASP A 151 -1.11 -9.49 -4.78
N TRP A 152 -1.50 -10.45 -3.94
CA TRP A 152 -1.43 -11.86 -4.31
C TRP A 152 -2.48 -12.26 -5.35
N LEU A 153 -3.75 -11.96 -5.11
CA LEU A 153 -4.86 -12.39 -5.96
C LEU A 153 -4.76 -11.82 -7.38
N GLU A 154 -4.30 -10.58 -7.49
CA GLU A 154 -4.08 -9.89 -8.77
C GLU A 154 -3.12 -10.70 -9.66
N GLN A 155 -2.00 -11.18 -9.10
CA GLN A 155 -0.95 -11.81 -9.88
C GLN A 155 -1.07 -13.35 -9.98
N VAL A 156 -1.83 -14.00 -9.10
CA VAL A 156 -2.01 -15.47 -9.08
C VAL A 156 -2.37 -16.05 -10.44
N PRO A 157 -3.33 -15.49 -11.22
CA PRO A 157 -3.70 -16.05 -12.52
C PRO A 157 -2.55 -16.15 -13.53
N ARG A 158 -1.51 -15.32 -13.35
CA ARG A 158 -0.32 -15.27 -14.20
C ARG A 158 0.93 -15.86 -13.54
N SER A 159 0.84 -16.29 -12.29
CA SER A 159 1.93 -16.86 -11.52
C SER A 159 2.09 -18.35 -11.78
N LYS A 160 3.31 -18.87 -11.64
CA LYS A 160 3.59 -20.31 -11.62
C LYS A 160 3.66 -20.88 -10.20
N GLU A 161 3.58 -20.04 -9.17
CA GLU A 161 3.75 -20.38 -7.75
C GLU A 161 2.41 -20.51 -7.01
N TRP A 162 1.44 -21.27 -7.54
CA TRP A 162 0.05 -21.32 -7.05
C TRP A 162 -0.14 -21.66 -5.56
N ASP A 163 0.79 -22.41 -4.96
CA ASP A 163 0.73 -22.80 -3.54
C ASP A 163 1.53 -21.87 -2.62
N TYR A 164 2.16 -20.82 -3.15
CA TYR A 164 2.96 -19.90 -2.35
C TYR A 164 2.13 -19.25 -1.23
N ARG A 165 2.60 -19.41 0.02
CA ARG A 165 1.98 -18.87 1.24
C ARG A 165 0.47 -19.13 1.38
N ARG A 166 -0.08 -20.16 0.70
CA ARG A 166 -1.52 -20.48 0.71
C ARG A 166 -2.15 -20.58 2.11
N PRO A 167 -1.51 -21.20 3.13
CA PRO A 167 -2.06 -21.21 4.49
C PRO A 167 -2.18 -19.81 5.12
N VAL A 168 -1.23 -18.92 4.83
CA VAL A 168 -1.25 -17.54 5.34
C VAL A 168 -2.34 -16.74 4.65
N TYR A 169 -2.46 -16.82 3.32
CA TYR A 169 -3.51 -16.11 2.59
C TYR A 169 -4.92 -16.49 3.07
N ARG A 170 -5.14 -17.72 3.54
CA ARG A 170 -6.40 -18.12 4.19
C ARG A 170 -6.65 -17.48 5.56
N ARG A 171 -5.60 -17.03 6.25
CA ARG A 171 -5.71 -16.34 7.54
C ARG A 171 -5.93 -14.83 7.39
N LEU A 172 -5.45 -14.25 6.29
CA LEU A 172 -5.64 -12.82 6.00
C LEU A 172 -7.06 -12.49 5.54
N ALA A 173 -7.79 -13.47 5.00
CA ALA A 173 -9.15 -13.33 4.47
C ALA A 173 -10.21 -13.58 5.55
#